data_AF-A0A2N2ZCA6-F1
#
_entry.id   AF-A0A2N2ZCA6-F1
#
_cell.length_a   1.000
_cell.length_b   1.000
_cell.length_c   1.000
_cell.angle_alpha   90.00
_cell.angle_beta   90.00
_cell.angle_gamma   90.00
#
_symmetry.space_group_name_H-M   'P 1'
#
loop_
_entity.id
_entity.type
_entity.pdbx_description
1 polymer ?
#
loop_
_entity_poly.entity_id
_entity_poly.type
_entity_poly.pdbx_seq_one_letter_code
_entity_poly.pdbx_strand_id
1 'polypeptide(L)'
;SDLSKPVIENFEFKKEDQCEIIGGKIYVSPLLFSGLIENPLKLEKREYPIEFSFPTTKQYLITINIPAGYQIESVPESLALQLPEDIGSYQYNITAKANQIQVKLTSEIKSPLISAEGYEMIKNYYQQIIQKNLEKIVLTKI
;
A
#
# COMPACT_ATOMS: atom_id res chain seq x y z
N SER A 1 9.92 -16.29 29.12
CA SER A 1 9.42 -16.02 27.76
C SER A 1 10.56 -15.44 26.96
N ASP A 2 10.90 -15.99 25.81
CA ASP A 2 11.93 -15.43 24.94
C ASP A 2 11.36 -14.23 24.17
N LEU A 3 11.77 -13.02 24.56
CA LEU A 3 11.26 -11.76 24.01
C LEU A 3 11.79 -11.46 22.60
N SER A 4 12.67 -12.29 22.05
CA SER A 4 13.25 -12.10 20.70
C SER A 4 12.39 -12.68 19.58
N LYS A 5 11.41 -13.52 19.90
CA LYS A 5 10.53 -14.15 18.90
C LYS A 5 9.43 -13.18 18.45
N PRO A 6 9.04 -13.20 17.16
CA PRO A 6 7.97 -12.36 16.67
C PRO A 6 6.63 -12.74 17.31
N VAL A 7 5.79 -11.74 17.55
CA VAL A 7 4.38 -11.93 17.91
C VAL A 7 3.61 -12.26 16.63
N ILE A 8 2.83 -13.35 16.65
CA ILE A 8 2.01 -13.79 15.51
C ILE A 8 0.56 -13.82 15.96
N GLU A 9 -0.31 -13.16 15.20
CA GLU A 9 -1.76 -13.19 15.39
C GLU A 9 -2.44 -13.64 14.10
N ASN A 10 -3.41 -14.56 14.22
CA ASN A 10 -4.21 -15.05 13.11
C ASN A 10 -5.68 -14.78 13.40
N PHE A 11 -6.38 -14.18 12.45
CA PHE A 11 -7.80 -13.86 12.58
C PHE A 11 -8.55 -14.17 11.30
N GLU A 12 -9.83 -14.53 11.45
CA GLU A 12 -10.79 -14.63 10.37
C GLU A 12 -11.94 -13.67 10.67
N PHE A 13 -12.33 -12.87 9.68
CA PHE A 13 -13.43 -11.92 9.83
C PHE A 13 -14.16 -11.75 8.50
N LYS A 14 -15.43 -11.33 8.58
CA LYS A 14 -16.24 -10.92 7.43
C LYS A 14 -16.50 -9.42 7.53
N LYS A 15 -16.28 -8.71 6.43
CA LYS A 15 -16.59 -7.28 6.31
C LYS A 15 -17.40 -7.05 5.04
N GLU A 16 -18.54 -6.38 5.19
CA GLU A 16 -19.43 -6.04 4.08
C GLU A 16 -18.95 -4.73 3.41
N ASP A 17 -19.49 -4.43 2.23
CA ASP A 17 -19.27 -3.16 1.51
C ASP A 17 -17.79 -2.81 1.26
N GLN A 18 -16.94 -3.79 0.96
CA GLN A 18 -15.52 -3.57 0.60
C GLN A 18 -15.27 -3.42 -0.90
N CYS A 19 -16.31 -3.51 -1.71
CA CYS A 19 -16.24 -3.38 -3.16
C CYS A 19 -17.33 -2.42 -3.64
N GLU A 20 -17.03 -1.66 -4.68
CA GLU A 20 -18.03 -0.81 -5.34
C GLU A 20 -18.56 -1.56 -6.57
N ILE A 21 -19.88 -1.60 -6.75
CA ILE A 21 -20.51 -2.21 -7.92
C ILE A 21 -21.12 -1.12 -8.78
N ILE A 22 -20.56 -0.90 -9.97
CA ILE A 22 -21.00 0.16 -10.89
C ILE A 22 -21.13 -0.44 -12.29
N GLY A 23 -22.31 -0.33 -12.90
CA GLY A 23 -22.56 -0.86 -14.24
C GLY A 23 -22.32 -2.37 -14.38
N GLY A 24 -22.49 -3.14 -13.32
CA GLY A 24 -22.22 -4.58 -13.30
C GLY A 24 -20.75 -4.98 -13.16
N LYS A 25 -19.83 -4.00 -13.02
CA LYS A 25 -18.42 -4.23 -12.70
C LYS A 25 -18.18 -4.14 -11.20
N ILE A 26 -17.20 -4.88 -10.70
CA ILE A 26 -16.75 -4.82 -9.31
C ILE A 26 -15.41 -4.09 -9.25
N TYR A 27 -15.32 -3.06 -8.41
CA TYR A 27 -14.09 -2.32 -8.14
C TYR A 27 -13.59 -2.64 -6.74
N VAL A 28 -12.34 -3.07 -6.64
CA VAL A 28 -11.72 -3.52 -5.39
C VAL A 28 -10.41 -2.79 -5.17
N SER A 29 -10.21 -2.23 -3.97
CA SER A 29 -8.90 -1.70 -3.57
C SER A 29 -7.93 -2.86 -3.27
N PRO A 30 -6.77 -2.97 -3.94
CA PRO A 30 -5.85 -4.09 -3.78
C PRO A 30 -5.33 -4.29 -2.34
N LEU A 31 -5.17 -3.19 -1.60
CA LEU A 31 -4.68 -3.18 -0.23
C LEU A 31 -5.80 -3.18 0.82
N LEU A 32 -7.08 -3.23 0.40
CA LEU A 32 -8.24 -3.13 1.29
C LEU A 32 -8.11 -1.92 2.25
N PHE A 33 -8.08 -2.18 3.56
CA PHE A 33 -7.91 -1.18 4.62
C PHE A 33 -6.46 -0.94 5.04
N SER A 34 -5.49 -1.66 4.45
CA SER A 34 -4.05 -1.57 4.80
C SER A 34 -3.31 -0.48 4.03
N GLY A 35 -3.93 0.09 2.99
CA GLY A 35 -3.35 1.16 2.19
C GLY A 35 -3.33 2.49 2.92
N LEU A 36 -2.25 3.26 2.76
CA LEU A 36 -2.19 4.66 3.17
C LEU A 36 -3.02 5.51 2.22
N ILE A 37 -4.04 6.19 2.74
CA ILE A 37 -4.98 7.01 1.94
C ILE A 37 -4.92 8.51 2.23
N GLU A 38 -4.21 8.93 3.29
CA GLU A 38 -3.93 10.35 3.55
C GLU A 38 -2.44 10.59 3.73
N ASN A 39 -2.01 11.82 3.40
CA ASN A 39 -0.63 12.22 3.59
C ASN A 39 -0.41 12.62 5.05
N PRO A 40 0.51 11.96 5.79
CA PRO A 40 0.80 12.34 7.17
C PRO A 40 1.49 13.71 7.26
N LEU A 41 2.05 14.23 6.15
CA LEU A 41 2.77 15.49 6.08
C LEU A 41 1.88 16.62 5.55
N LYS A 42 1.16 17.29 6.46
CA LYS A 42 0.12 18.28 6.13
C LYS A 42 0.65 19.69 5.91
N LEU A 43 1.79 20.05 6.50
CA LEU A 43 2.35 21.40 6.39
C LEU A 43 2.82 21.68 4.96
N GLU A 44 2.79 22.93 4.53
CA GLU A 44 3.36 23.34 3.23
C GLU A 44 4.89 23.36 3.27
N LYS A 45 5.46 23.90 4.35
CA LYS A 45 6.89 23.98 4.61
C LYS A 45 7.20 23.63 6.06
N ARG A 46 8.45 23.24 6.34
CA ARG A 46 8.99 23.07 7.69
C ARG A 46 10.28 23.85 7.83
N GLU A 47 10.50 24.39 9.03
CA GLU A 47 11.78 25.00 9.44
C GLU A 47 12.64 24.02 10.27
N TYR A 48 12.02 22.94 10.75
CA TYR A 48 12.64 21.89 11.55
C TYR A 48 12.56 20.53 10.85
N PRO A 49 13.52 19.62 11.11
CA PRO A 49 13.51 18.29 10.52
C PRO A 49 12.28 17.46 10.92
N ILE A 50 12.00 16.43 10.14
CA ILE A 50 11.10 15.34 10.54
C ILE A 50 11.93 14.28 11.27
N GLU A 51 11.49 13.89 12.45
CA GLU A 51 12.03 12.76 13.17
C GLU A 51 11.08 11.55 13.06
N PHE A 52 11.59 10.45 12.52
CA PHE A 52 10.96 9.13 12.60
C PHE A 52 11.55 8.39 13.79
N SER A 53 10.69 7.83 14.64
CA SER A 53 11.11 7.23 15.91
C SER A 53 12.10 6.07 15.74
N PHE A 54 11.95 5.27 14.69
CA PHE A 54 12.81 4.14 14.38
C PHE A 54 12.66 3.71 12.92
N PRO A 55 13.68 3.07 12.32
CA PRO A 55 13.56 2.42 11.04
C PRO A 55 12.39 1.44 11.03
N THR A 56 11.51 1.55 10.05
CA THR A 56 10.28 0.76 9.97
C THR A 56 10.21 0.08 8.62
N THR A 57 9.93 -1.23 8.63
CA THR A 57 9.57 -2.01 7.44
C THR A 57 8.17 -2.57 7.63
N LYS A 58 7.29 -2.33 6.65
CA LYS A 58 5.96 -2.93 6.56
C LYS A 58 5.89 -3.83 5.34
N GLN A 59 5.44 -5.06 5.53
CA GLN A 59 5.26 -6.03 4.46
C GLN A 59 3.83 -6.55 4.47
N TYR A 60 3.18 -6.50 3.31
CA TYR A 60 1.86 -7.09 3.09
C TYR A 60 1.94 -8.11 1.96
N LEU A 61 1.38 -9.29 2.21
CA LEU A 61 1.11 -10.30 1.21
C LEU A 61 -0.38 -10.57 1.19
N ILE A 62 -1.06 -10.11 0.14
CA ILE A 62 -2.52 -10.16 0.03
C ILE A 62 -2.86 -11.05 -1.16
N THR A 63 -3.76 -12.00 -0.93
CA THR A 63 -4.29 -12.89 -1.95
C THR A 63 -5.78 -12.65 -2.09
N ILE A 64 -6.22 -12.28 -3.29
CA ILE A 64 -7.61 -12.00 -3.62
C ILE A 64 -8.09 -13.08 -4.58
N ASN A 65 -9.06 -13.88 -4.16
CA ASN A 65 -9.69 -14.89 -5.01
C ASN A 65 -10.85 -14.25 -5.78
N ILE A 66 -10.91 -14.52 -7.09
CA ILE A 66 -11.96 -13.97 -7.95
C ILE A 66 -13.23 -14.84 -7.82
N PRO A 67 -14.41 -14.23 -7.59
CA PRO A 67 -15.66 -14.99 -7.49
C PRO A 67 -16.04 -15.64 -8.82
N ALA A 68 -16.77 -16.76 -8.76
CA ALA A 68 -17.27 -17.43 -9.95
C ALA A 68 -18.17 -16.51 -10.79
N GLY A 69 -18.07 -16.62 -12.11
CA GLY A 69 -18.80 -15.78 -13.06
C GLY A 69 -18.19 -14.39 -13.30
N TYR A 70 -17.02 -14.11 -12.72
CA TYR A 70 -16.25 -12.89 -13.00
C TYR A 70 -14.87 -13.21 -13.58
N GLN A 71 -14.37 -12.27 -14.36
CA GLN A 71 -13.01 -12.24 -14.87
C GLN A 71 -12.32 -10.91 -14.54
N ILE A 72 -10.99 -10.93 -14.53
CA ILE A 72 -10.18 -9.75 -14.32
C ILE A 72 -10.23 -8.90 -15.59
N GLU A 73 -10.78 -7.69 -15.49
CA GLU A 73 -10.73 -6.70 -16.57
C GLU A 73 -9.41 -5.94 -16.54
N SER A 74 -9.02 -5.46 -15.36
CA SER A 74 -7.78 -4.73 -15.17
C SER A 74 -7.24 -4.86 -13.75
N VAL A 75 -5.93 -4.71 -13.64
CA VAL A 75 -5.21 -4.54 -12.37
C VAL A 75 -4.30 -3.33 -12.48
N PRO A 76 -4.01 -2.66 -11.34
CA PRO A 76 -2.92 -1.70 -11.23
C PRO A 76 -1.61 -2.21 -11.82
N GLU A 77 -0.75 -1.31 -12.29
CA GLU A 77 0.63 -1.66 -12.62
C GLU A 77 1.47 -1.85 -11.35
N SER A 78 2.64 -2.47 -11.45
CA SER A 78 3.59 -2.48 -10.32
C SER A 78 4.29 -1.12 -10.21
N LEU A 79 4.70 -0.73 -9.00
CA LEU A 79 5.40 0.54 -8.74
C LEU A 79 6.57 0.30 -7.79
N ALA A 80 7.72 0.88 -8.13
CA ALA A 80 8.87 0.96 -7.24
C ALA A 80 9.29 2.43 -7.08
N LEU A 81 9.29 2.91 -5.84
CA LEU A 81 9.81 4.22 -5.45
C LEU A 81 11.00 4.02 -4.51
N GLN A 82 12.03 4.83 -4.72
CA GLN A 82 13.22 4.85 -3.87
C GLN A 82 13.54 6.30 -3.53
N LEU A 83 13.73 6.58 -2.25
CA LEU A 83 14.25 7.87 -1.81
C LEU A 83 15.78 7.89 -1.94
N PRO A 84 16.38 9.08 -2.13
CA PRO A 84 17.83 9.26 -2.12
C PRO A 84 18.48 8.70 -0.87
N GLU A 85 19.77 8.37 -0.97
CA GLU A 85 20.60 7.92 0.15
C GLU A 85 20.01 6.74 0.95
N ASP A 86 19.15 5.94 0.30
CA ASP A 86 18.42 4.83 0.92
C ASP A 86 17.58 5.24 2.15
N ILE A 87 17.07 6.47 2.18
CA ILE A 87 16.20 6.97 3.26
C ILE A 87 14.94 6.11 3.42
N GLY A 88 14.42 5.58 2.32
CA GLY A 88 13.22 4.75 2.32
C GLY A 88 12.86 4.24 0.93
N SER A 89 12.00 3.22 0.90
CA SER A 89 11.60 2.52 -0.31
C SER A 89 10.12 2.15 -0.28
N TYR A 90 9.49 2.06 -1.45
CA TYR A 90 8.13 1.55 -1.60
C TYR A 90 8.08 0.65 -2.82
N GLN A 91 7.86 -0.64 -2.60
CA GLN A 91 7.79 -1.65 -3.66
C GLN A 91 6.41 -2.31 -3.64
N TYR A 92 5.58 -1.95 -4.62
CA TYR A 92 4.26 -2.50 -4.85
C TYR A 92 4.30 -3.39 -6.08
N ASN A 93 4.07 -4.69 -5.89
CA ASN A 93 4.01 -5.68 -6.96
C ASN A 93 2.63 -6.33 -6.96
N ILE A 94 2.02 -6.41 -8.15
CA ILE A 94 0.72 -7.07 -8.33
C ILE A 94 0.80 -8.01 -9.51
N THR A 95 0.30 -9.22 -9.32
CA THR A 95 0.25 -10.25 -10.35
C THR A 95 -1.14 -10.84 -10.41
N ALA A 96 -1.67 -10.98 -11.62
CA ALA A 96 -2.96 -11.61 -11.89
C ALA A 96 -2.74 -12.98 -12.54
N LYS A 97 -3.42 -14.00 -12.01
CA LYS A 97 -3.59 -15.32 -12.62
C LYS A 97 -5.10 -15.58 -12.73
N ALA A 98 -5.50 -16.50 -13.61
CA ALA A 98 -6.88 -16.67 -14.07
C ALA A 98 -7.98 -16.47 -13.00
N ASN A 99 -7.81 -16.99 -11.79
CA ASN A 99 -8.78 -16.93 -10.69
C ASN A 99 -8.28 -16.21 -9.42
N GLN A 100 -7.09 -15.60 -9.45
CA GLN A 100 -6.47 -15.05 -8.26
C GLN A 100 -5.56 -13.86 -8.58
N ILE A 101 -5.60 -12.85 -7.72
CA ILE A 101 -4.66 -11.72 -7.74
C ILE A 101 -3.79 -11.81 -6.48
N GLN A 102 -2.48 -11.66 -6.66
CA GLN A 102 -1.52 -11.57 -5.57
C GLN A 102 -0.90 -10.20 -5.54
N VAL A 103 -0.94 -9.56 -4.37
CA VAL A 103 -0.33 -8.26 -4.10
C VAL A 103 0.76 -8.45 -3.06
N LYS A 104 1.96 -7.99 -3.39
CA LYS A 104 3.09 -7.91 -2.47
C LYS A 104 3.50 -6.45 -2.34
N LEU A 105 3.42 -5.92 -1.12
CA LEU A 105 3.85 -4.57 -0.79
C LEU A 105 4.96 -4.63 0.26
N THR A 106 6.07 -3.97 -0.01
CA THR A 106 7.10 -3.64 1.00
C THR A 106 7.25 -2.12 1.06
N SER A 107 7.13 -1.53 2.25
CA SER A 107 7.40 -0.11 2.49
C SER A 107 8.41 0.03 3.62
N GLU A 108 9.46 0.82 3.38
CA GLU A 108 10.57 1.01 4.31
C GLU A 108 10.84 2.51 4.53
N ILE A 109 11.08 2.87 5.78
CA ILE A 109 11.73 4.12 6.17
C ILE A 109 12.93 3.73 7.01
N LYS A 110 14.14 4.10 6.58
CA LYS A 110 15.41 3.69 7.18
C LYS A 110 16.11 4.83 7.90
N SER A 111 15.93 6.07 7.45
CA SER A 111 16.50 7.23 8.14
C SER A 111 15.59 7.73 9.27
N PRO A 112 16.12 7.93 10.48
CA PRO A 112 15.36 8.50 11.59
C PRO A 112 15.17 10.01 11.46
N LEU A 113 15.91 10.69 10.59
CA LEU A 113 15.88 12.14 10.45
C LEU A 113 15.82 12.55 8.97
N ILE A 114 14.87 13.41 8.63
CA ILE A 114 14.80 14.09 7.32
C ILE A 114 14.90 15.58 7.57
N SER A 115 15.87 16.25 6.95
CA SER A 115 16.05 17.70 7.09
C SER A 115 14.82 18.48 6.59
N ALA A 116 14.73 19.75 6.98
CA ALA A 116 13.70 20.66 6.48
C ALA A 116 13.72 20.78 4.94
N GLU A 117 14.91 20.76 4.33
CA GLU A 117 15.10 20.79 2.86
C GLU A 117 14.55 19.53 2.19
N GLY A 118 14.66 18.37 2.85
CA GLY A 118 14.10 17.11 2.35
C GLY A 118 12.59 16.98 2.51
N TYR A 119 11.91 17.96 3.11
CA TYR A 119 10.48 17.88 3.44
C TYR A 119 9.59 17.72 2.19
N GLU A 120 9.86 18.50 1.14
CA GLU A 120 9.05 18.45 -0.08
C GLU A 120 9.16 17.07 -0.77
N MET A 121 10.38 16.52 -0.79
CA MET A 121 10.66 15.19 -1.35
C MET A 121 9.84 14.11 -0.64
N ILE A 122 9.87 14.07 0.69
CA ILE A 122 9.14 13.04 1.45
C ILE A 122 7.62 13.24 1.36
N LYS A 123 7.15 14.50 1.28
CA LYS A 123 5.73 14.81 1.08
C LYS A 123 5.25 14.32 -0.29
N ASN A 124 6.04 14.53 -1.35
CA ASN A 124 5.75 14.03 -2.69
C ASN A 124 5.80 12.49 -2.74
N TYR A 125 6.76 11.86 -2.06
CA TYR A 125 6.84 10.40 -1.94
C TYR A 125 5.56 9.81 -1.34
N TYR A 126 5.05 10.36 -0.22
CA TYR A 126 3.77 9.91 0.34
C TYR A 126 2.59 10.18 -0.60
N GLN A 127 2.62 11.28 -1.36
CA GLN A 127 1.59 11.58 -2.34
C GLN A 127 1.52 10.52 -3.45
N GLN A 128 2.66 10.07 -3.97
CA GLN A 128 2.72 9.00 -4.97
C GLN A 128 2.21 7.67 -4.40
N ILE A 129 2.56 7.34 -3.15
CA ILE A 129 2.02 6.16 -2.45
C ILE A 129 0.50 6.20 -2.35
N ILE A 130 -0.07 7.34 -1.99
CA ILE A 130 -1.52 7.51 -1.86
C ILE A 130 -2.20 7.33 -3.21
N GLN A 131 -1.69 8.00 -4.25
CA GLN A 131 -2.21 7.84 -5.62
C GLN A 131 -2.20 6.36 -6.02
N LYS A 132 -1.11 5.65 -5.73
CA LYS A 132 -1.01 4.22 -6.02
C LYS A 132 -2.02 3.38 -5.25
N ASN A 133 -2.22 3.65 -3.97
CA ASN A 133 -3.11 2.89 -3.09
C ASN A 133 -4.60 3.09 -3.41
N LEU A 134 -4.95 4.20 -4.08
CA LEU A 134 -6.31 4.52 -4.51
C LEU A 134 -6.69 3.83 -5.83
N GLU A 135 -5.72 3.29 -6.57
CA GLU A 135 -6.00 2.51 -7.78
C GLU A 135 -6.82 1.25 -7.45
N LYS A 136 -7.65 0.84 -8.41
CA LYS A 136 -8.62 -0.24 -8.23
C LYS A 136 -8.31 -1.40 -9.17
N ILE A 137 -8.52 -2.61 -8.68
CA ILE A 137 -8.76 -3.79 -9.51
C ILE A 137 -10.19 -3.68 -10.06
N VAL A 138 -10.38 -4.03 -11.32
CA VAL A 138 -11.70 -4.07 -11.96
C VAL A 138 -12.02 -5.49 -12.40
N LEU A 139 -13.18 -5.98 -12.00
CA LEU A 139 -13.72 -7.28 -12.43
C LEU A 139 -14.99 -7.06 -13.24
N THR A 140 -15.15 -7.83 -14.31
CA THR A 140 -16.37 -7.89 -15.12
C THR A 140 -16.99 -9.26 -15.05
N LYS A 141 -18.31 -9.32 -15.24
CA LYS A 141 -18.99 -10.59 -15.48
C LYS A 141 -18.50 -11.20 -16.80
N ILE A 142 -18.38 -12.52 -16.81
CA ILE A 142 -18.14 -13.32 -18.03
C ILE A 142 -19.39 -13.29 -18.91
#